data_AF-A0A7W5H7T7-F1
#
_entry.id   AF-A0A7W5H7T7-F1
#
_cell.length_a   1.000
_cell.length_b   1.000
_cell.length_c   1.000
_cell.angle_alpha   90.00
_cell.angle_beta   90.00
_cell.angle_gamma   90.00
#
_symmetry.space_group_name_H-M   'P 1'
#
loop_
_entity.id
_entity.type
_entity.pdbx_description
1 polymer ?
#
loop_
_entity_poly.entity_id
_entity_poly.type
_entity_poly.pdbx_seq_one_letter_code
_entity_poly.pdbx_strand_id
1 'polypeptide(L)'
;MAIRIFPIDADDDAIRKLVVEWSELLAEKRFPDALAMFEVAEPTMTPLLLERVIANYGSIDPFRDGRTYELTSVLALDDSASGIEVDRENLYGLDPASYVGMVHCDDVPLDNAPSDLTARFHKKHAGNDQLTIEFLDIHVM
;
A
#
# COMPACT_ATOMS: atom_id res chain seq x y z
N MET A 1 -10.76 10.73 -5.65
CA MET A 1 -11.14 9.34 -5.29
C MET A 1 -11.91 9.31 -3.96
N ALA A 2 -12.43 8.15 -3.56
CA ALA A 2 -13.16 7.94 -2.30
C ALA A 2 -12.71 6.62 -1.65
N ILE A 3 -12.78 6.56 -0.31
CA ILE A 3 -12.41 5.40 0.50
C ILE A 3 -13.16 4.15 0.01
N ARG A 4 -12.42 3.06 -0.16
CA ARG A 4 -12.92 1.81 -0.72
C ARG A 4 -13.43 0.89 0.40
N ILE A 5 -14.70 0.52 0.29
CA ILE A 5 -15.40 -0.36 1.25
C ILE A 5 -15.73 -1.68 0.57
N PHE A 6 -15.52 -2.78 1.30
CA PHE A 6 -15.78 -4.13 0.85
C PHE A 6 -16.70 -4.86 1.84
N PRO A 7 -17.44 -5.88 1.39
CA PRO A 7 -18.00 -6.88 2.30
C PRO A 7 -16.90 -7.51 3.17
N ILE A 8 -17.23 -7.90 4.41
CA ILE A 8 -16.25 -8.51 5.34
C ILE A 8 -15.66 -9.83 4.81
N ASP A 9 -16.42 -10.52 3.97
CA ASP A 9 -16.07 -11.78 3.32
C ASP A 9 -15.50 -11.60 1.90
N ALA A 10 -15.24 -10.36 1.47
CA ALA A 10 -14.65 -10.07 0.16
C ALA A 10 -13.42 -10.95 -0.09
N ASP A 11 -13.29 -11.50 -1.29
CA ASP A 11 -12.19 -12.39 -1.64
C ASP A 11 -10.83 -11.68 -1.65
N ASP A 12 -9.76 -12.45 -1.47
CA ASP A 12 -8.40 -11.89 -1.47
C ASP A 12 -8.03 -11.28 -2.81
N ASP A 13 -8.59 -11.78 -3.92
CA ASP A 13 -8.35 -11.25 -5.27
C ASP A 13 -8.88 -9.81 -5.44
N ALA A 14 -10.01 -9.47 -4.81
CA ALA A 14 -10.58 -8.14 -4.81
C ALA A 14 -9.69 -7.15 -4.04
N ILE A 15 -9.14 -7.60 -2.90
CA ILE A 15 -8.19 -6.80 -2.12
C ILE A 15 -6.86 -6.66 -2.87
N ARG A 16 -6.37 -7.72 -3.52
CA ARG A 16 -5.18 -7.64 -4.38
C ARG A 16 -5.37 -6.66 -5.53
N LYS A 17 -6.50 -6.73 -6.24
CA LYS A 17 -6.83 -5.80 -7.34
C LYS A 17 -6.87 -4.34 -6.88
N LEU A 18 -7.36 -4.09 -5.67
CA LEU A 18 -7.36 -2.76 -5.08
C LEU A 18 -5.92 -2.24 -4.83
N VAL A 19 -5.04 -3.08 -4.30
CA VAL A 19 -3.63 -2.71 -4.08
C VAL A 19 -2.89 -2.54 -5.42
N VAL A 20 -3.22 -3.33 -6.44
CA VAL A 20 -2.74 -3.12 -7.81
C VAL A 20 -3.21 -1.76 -8.34
N GLU A 21 -4.50 -1.42 -8.24
CA GLU A 21 -5.03 -0.10 -8.66
C GLU A 21 -4.28 1.04 -7.94
N TRP A 22 -4.03 0.90 -6.64
CA TRP A 22 -3.23 1.86 -5.88
C TRP A 22 -1.81 2.01 -6.43
N SER A 23 -1.12 0.88 -6.68
CA SER A 23 0.25 0.88 -7.21
C SER A 23 0.33 1.54 -8.59
N GLU A 24 -0.63 1.26 -9.48
CA GLU A 24 -0.69 1.89 -10.81
C GLU A 24 -0.90 3.41 -10.73
N LEU A 25 -1.73 3.89 -9.80
CA LEU A 25 -1.89 5.32 -9.57
C LEU A 25 -0.58 5.97 -9.12
N LEU A 26 0.24 5.28 -8.32
CA LEU A 26 1.56 5.78 -7.94
C LEU A 26 2.54 5.81 -9.12
N ALA A 27 2.52 4.79 -9.98
CA ALA A 27 3.31 4.75 -11.22
C ALA A 27 2.93 5.91 -12.16
N GLU A 28 1.66 6.30 -12.18
CA GLU A 28 1.15 7.47 -12.91
C GLU A 28 1.42 8.82 -12.20
N LYS A 29 2.14 8.83 -11.07
CA LYS A 29 2.41 10.01 -10.22
C LYS A 29 1.14 10.66 -9.65
N ARG A 30 0.05 9.90 -9.54
CA ARG A 30 -1.25 10.34 -8.99
C ARG A 30 -1.35 10.03 -7.51
N PHE A 31 -0.35 10.45 -6.73
CA PHE A 31 -0.28 10.27 -5.27
C PHE A 31 -1.55 10.72 -4.52
N PRO A 32 -2.20 11.87 -4.86
CA PRO A 32 -3.43 12.26 -4.19
C PRO A 32 -4.60 11.30 -4.42
N ASP A 33 -4.71 10.72 -5.61
CA ASP A 33 -5.76 9.75 -5.92
C ASP A 33 -5.50 8.42 -5.23
N ALA A 34 -4.24 7.98 -5.21
CA ALA A 34 -3.80 6.75 -4.55
C ALA A 34 -4.10 6.79 -3.03
N LEU A 35 -3.72 7.86 -2.34
CA LEU A 35 -4.00 7.99 -0.90
C LEU A 35 -5.50 8.15 -0.61
N ALA A 36 -6.27 8.78 -1.51
CA ALA A 36 -7.71 8.95 -1.33
C ALA A 36 -8.52 7.64 -1.49
N MET A 37 -7.88 6.51 -1.84
CA MET A 37 -8.51 5.18 -1.84
C MET A 37 -8.66 4.59 -0.43
N PHE A 38 -7.87 5.08 0.53
CA PHE A 38 -7.72 4.47 1.85
C PHE A 38 -7.95 5.46 2.98
N GLU A 39 -8.26 4.92 4.16
CA GLU A 39 -7.92 5.62 5.39
C GLU A 39 -6.39 5.64 5.53
N VAL A 40 -5.82 6.67 6.17
CA VAL A 40 -4.37 6.78 6.36
C VAL A 40 -4.10 6.75 7.86
N ALA A 41 -3.28 5.79 8.29
CA ALA A 41 -2.89 5.65 9.69
C ALA A 41 -2.02 6.85 10.14
N GLU A 42 -1.97 7.07 11.46
CA GLU A 42 -1.07 8.07 12.03
C GLU A 42 0.36 7.51 12.19
N PRO A 43 1.42 8.29 11.91
CA PRO A 43 1.39 9.68 11.46
C PRO A 43 0.90 9.82 10.01
N THR A 44 -0.04 10.76 9.78
CA THR A 44 -0.73 10.91 8.50
C THR A 44 0.24 11.08 7.32
N MET A 45 0.27 10.09 6.43
CA MET A 45 0.95 10.18 5.14
C MET A 45 0.27 11.21 4.24
N THR A 46 1.03 12.14 3.67
CA THR A 46 0.54 13.08 2.66
C THR A 46 1.03 12.68 1.26
N PRO A 47 0.39 13.12 0.17
CA PRO A 47 0.84 12.79 -1.18
C PRO A 47 2.30 13.17 -1.43
N LEU A 48 2.72 14.35 -0.96
CA LEU A 48 4.09 14.82 -1.07
C LEU A 48 5.07 13.99 -0.24
N LEU A 49 4.65 13.54 0.95
CA LEU A 49 5.49 12.69 1.79
C LEU A 49 5.64 11.30 1.17
N LEU A 50 4.57 10.72 0.63
CA LEU A 50 4.60 9.42 -0.03
C LEU A 50 5.52 9.44 -1.26
N GLU A 51 5.37 10.45 -2.12
CA GLU A 51 6.27 10.65 -3.27
C GLU A 51 7.73 10.74 -2.80
N ARG A 52 8.00 11.52 -1.76
CA ARG A 52 9.34 11.70 -1.21
C ARG A 52 9.90 10.41 -0.62
N VAL A 53 9.09 9.64 0.10
CA VAL A 53 9.50 8.36 0.71
C VAL A 53 9.87 7.36 -0.39
N ILE A 54 9.06 7.26 -1.44
CA ILE A 54 9.35 6.40 -2.59
C ILE A 54 10.64 6.85 -3.30
N ALA A 55 10.75 8.15 -3.61
CA ALA A 55 11.93 8.70 -4.28
C ALA A 55 13.22 8.43 -3.51
N ASN A 56 13.14 8.37 -2.18
CA ASN A 56 14.27 8.13 -1.29
C ASN A 56 14.27 6.70 -0.73
N TYR A 57 13.61 5.76 -1.40
CA TYR A 57 13.68 4.34 -1.09
C TYR A 57 13.27 4.00 0.35
N GLY A 58 12.04 4.38 0.72
CA GLY A 58 11.47 4.11 2.04
C GLY A 58 11.91 5.08 3.14
N SER A 59 12.72 6.09 2.80
CA SER A 59 13.24 7.10 3.75
C SER A 59 12.64 8.48 3.50
N ILE A 60 12.41 9.28 4.53
CA ILE A 60 12.06 10.71 4.34
C ILE A 60 13.31 11.51 3.92
N ASP A 61 14.48 11.08 4.37
CA ASP A 61 15.75 11.74 4.09
C ASP A 61 16.26 11.35 2.70
N PRO A 62 16.66 12.34 1.89
CA PRO A 62 17.22 12.08 0.57
C PRO A 62 18.61 11.44 0.66
N PHE A 63 18.95 10.70 -0.39
CA PHE A 63 20.31 10.20 -0.54
C PHE A 63 21.31 11.34 -0.68
N ARG A 64 22.48 11.18 -0.05
CA ARG A 64 23.57 12.17 -0.10
C ARG A 64 24.14 12.38 -1.50
N ASP A 65 24.06 11.36 -2.35
CA ASP A 65 24.53 11.40 -3.74
C ASP A 65 23.46 11.92 -4.71
N GLY A 66 22.25 12.25 -4.23
CA GLY A 66 21.17 12.81 -5.02
C GLY A 66 20.41 11.80 -5.87
N ARG A 67 20.64 10.49 -5.71
CA ARG A 67 19.85 9.47 -6.42
C ARG A 67 18.39 9.50 -5.97
N THR A 68 17.50 9.22 -6.90
CA THR A 68 16.06 9.11 -6.67
C THR A 68 15.50 7.93 -7.44
N TYR A 69 14.43 7.33 -6.93
CA TYR A 69 13.73 6.21 -7.57
C TYR A 69 12.33 6.61 -8.01
N GLU A 70 11.82 5.98 -9.06
CA GLU A 70 10.42 6.13 -9.47
C GLU A 70 9.69 4.79 -9.41
N LEU A 71 8.43 4.82 -8.98
CA LEU A 71 7.59 3.64 -8.94
C LEU A 71 7.27 3.20 -10.37
N THR A 72 7.45 1.91 -10.63
CA THR A 72 7.12 1.27 -11.90
C THR A 72 5.77 0.60 -11.80
N SER A 73 5.02 0.55 -12.91
CA SER A 73 3.77 -0.22 -12.96
C SER A 73 4.01 -1.67 -12.56
N VAL A 74 3.19 -2.17 -11.63
CA VAL A 74 3.19 -3.57 -11.19
C VAL A 74 2.62 -4.49 -12.28
N LEU A 75 1.91 -3.92 -13.25
CA LEU A 75 1.40 -4.65 -14.41
C LEU A 75 2.44 -4.72 -15.56
N ALA A 76 3.46 -3.87 -15.54
CA ALA A 76 4.51 -3.84 -16.55
C ALA A 76 5.61 -4.89 -16.32
N LEU A 77 5.71 -5.43 -15.09
CA LEU A 77 6.59 -6.55 -14.80
C LEU A 77 5.77 -7.84 -14.85
N ASP A 78 6.25 -8.82 -15.62
CA ASP A 78 5.57 -10.08 -15.96
C ASP A 78 5.11 -10.96 -14.77
N ASP A 79 5.33 -10.54 -13.51
CA ASP A 79 4.92 -11.30 -12.32
C ASP A 79 4.65 -10.47 -11.04
N SER A 80 4.73 -9.12 -11.05
CA SER A 80 4.85 -8.38 -9.77
C SER A 80 3.59 -8.26 -8.90
N ALA A 81 2.45 -8.81 -9.32
CA ALA A 81 1.33 -9.05 -8.41
C ALA A 81 1.59 -10.19 -7.41
N SER A 82 2.68 -10.96 -7.59
CA SER A 82 3.07 -12.07 -6.72
C SER A 82 3.43 -11.64 -5.29
N GLY A 83 3.83 -10.37 -5.09
CA GLY A 83 4.24 -9.83 -3.78
C GLY A 83 3.08 -9.35 -2.91
N ILE A 84 1.82 -9.42 -3.37
CA ILE A 84 0.66 -8.96 -2.58
C ILE A 84 0.11 -10.12 -1.74
N GLU A 85 0.39 -10.09 -0.45
CA GLU A 85 -0.11 -11.04 0.55
C GLU A 85 -1.26 -10.43 1.35
N VAL A 86 -2.38 -11.18 1.45
CA VAL A 86 -3.53 -10.81 2.28
C VAL A 86 -3.56 -11.71 3.50
N ASP A 87 -3.13 -11.20 4.64
CA ASP A 87 -3.16 -11.91 5.91
C ASP A 87 -4.51 -11.69 6.60
N ARG A 88 -5.24 -12.77 6.88
CA ARG A 88 -6.54 -12.73 7.58
C ARG A 88 -6.44 -13.17 9.04
N GLU A 89 -5.33 -13.77 9.45
CA GLU A 89 -5.22 -14.46 10.73
C GLU A 89 -4.36 -13.67 11.71
N ASN A 90 -3.30 -13.01 11.24
CA ASN A 90 -2.37 -12.29 12.10
C ASN A 90 -2.74 -10.82 12.22
N LEU A 91 -3.01 -10.41 13.46
CA LEU A 91 -3.28 -9.02 13.84
C LEU A 91 -2.05 -8.34 14.45
N TYR A 92 -0.97 -9.06 14.71
CA TYR A 92 0.29 -8.53 15.28
C TYR A 92 0.10 -7.59 16.49
N GLY A 93 -0.90 -7.87 17.34
CA GLY A 93 -1.21 -7.09 18.54
C GLY A 93 -2.25 -5.97 18.34
N LEU A 94 -2.80 -5.82 17.13
CA LEU A 94 -3.94 -4.94 16.87
C LEU A 94 -5.21 -5.47 17.54
N ASP A 95 -6.09 -4.54 17.90
CA ASP A 95 -7.37 -4.86 18.53
C ASP A 95 -8.30 -5.59 17.55
N PRO A 96 -8.67 -6.87 17.80
CA PRO A 96 -9.58 -7.64 16.94
C PRO A 96 -10.99 -7.05 16.84
N ALA A 97 -11.38 -6.14 17.74
CA ALA A 97 -12.65 -5.42 17.62
C ALA A 97 -12.62 -4.37 16.50
N SER A 98 -11.43 -3.91 16.11
CA SER A 98 -11.24 -2.87 15.10
C SER A 98 -10.64 -3.42 13.80
N TYR A 99 -9.81 -4.45 13.88
CA TYR A 99 -9.01 -4.96 12.76
C TYR A 99 -9.27 -6.45 12.48
N VAL A 100 -9.18 -6.82 11.21
CA VAL A 100 -9.46 -8.18 10.72
C VAL A 100 -8.34 -8.79 9.88
N GLY A 101 -7.18 -8.14 9.86
CA GLY A 101 -6.01 -8.63 9.15
C GLY A 101 -5.17 -7.51 8.57
N MET A 102 -4.24 -7.89 7.71
CA MET A 102 -3.28 -7.01 7.08
C MET A 102 -3.11 -7.35 5.60
N VAL A 103 -2.56 -6.41 4.85
CA VAL A 103 -2.11 -6.64 3.47
C VAL A 103 -0.69 -6.12 3.35
N HIS A 104 0.19 -6.95 2.82
CA HIS A 104 1.55 -6.56 2.46
C HIS A 104 1.65 -6.56 0.95
N CYS A 105 2.21 -5.49 0.40
CA CYS A 105 2.66 -5.44 -0.98
C CYS A 105 4.18 -5.40 -0.94
N ASP A 106 4.78 -6.59 -1.00
CA ASP A 106 6.21 -6.77 -1.08
C ASP A 106 6.70 -6.53 -2.50
N ASP A 107 8.02 -6.39 -2.63
CA ASP A 107 8.71 -6.20 -3.90
C ASP A 107 8.20 -5.00 -4.71
N VAL A 108 7.82 -3.89 -4.05
CA VAL A 108 7.28 -2.70 -4.72
C VAL A 108 8.24 -2.27 -5.83
N PRO A 109 7.81 -2.25 -7.10
CA PRO A 109 8.74 -2.12 -8.20
C PRO A 109 9.22 -0.68 -8.39
N LEU A 110 10.54 -0.51 -8.47
CA LEU A 110 11.22 0.77 -8.69
C LEU A 110 12.12 0.67 -9.92
N ASP A 111 12.11 1.69 -10.77
CA ASP A 111 12.99 1.82 -11.95
C ASP A 111 13.08 0.54 -12.84
N ASN A 112 11.96 -0.14 -13.07
CA ASN A 112 11.82 -1.40 -13.83
C ASN A 112 12.43 -2.65 -13.19
N ALA A 113 12.60 -2.65 -11.86
CA ALA A 113 13.03 -3.81 -11.10
C ALA A 113 12.21 -3.96 -9.79
N PRO A 114 12.05 -5.18 -9.26
CA PRO A 114 11.57 -5.35 -7.88
C PRO A 114 12.56 -4.70 -6.90
N SER A 115 12.05 -4.15 -5.80
CA SER A 115 12.86 -3.57 -4.71
C SER A 115 12.61 -4.32 -3.39
N ASP A 116 13.30 -3.95 -2.31
CA ASP A 116 13.00 -4.46 -0.96
C ASP A 116 11.98 -3.58 -0.21
N LEU A 117 11.29 -2.67 -0.92
CA LEU A 117 10.21 -1.88 -0.34
C LEU A 117 8.95 -2.73 -0.17
N THR A 118 8.38 -2.63 1.01
CA THR A 118 7.07 -3.19 1.35
C THR A 118 6.11 -2.06 1.69
N ALA A 119 4.97 -2.02 1.02
CA ALA A 119 3.84 -1.19 1.42
C ALA A 119 2.88 -1.99 2.30
N ARG A 120 2.48 -1.41 3.44
CA ARG A 120 1.63 -2.09 4.43
C ARG A 120 0.27 -1.45 4.56
N PHE A 121 -0.72 -2.31 4.72
CA PHE A 121 -2.10 -1.90 4.92
C PHE A 121 -2.73 -2.72 6.05
N HIS A 122 -3.62 -2.09 6.83
CA HIS A 122 -4.51 -2.80 7.73
C HIS A 122 -5.87 -3.03 7.07
N LYS A 123 -6.49 -4.16 7.38
CA LYS A 123 -7.90 -4.41 7.13
C LYS A 123 -8.67 -4.04 8.39
N LYS A 124 -9.60 -3.11 8.28
CA LYS A 124 -10.32 -2.52 9.41
C LYS A 124 -11.82 -2.67 9.23
N HIS A 125 -12.54 -2.85 10.33
CA HIS A 125 -14.01 -2.80 10.31
C HIS A 125 -14.50 -1.40 9.94
N ALA A 126 -15.40 -1.30 8.97
CA ALA A 126 -16.02 -0.04 8.53
C ALA A 126 -17.51 0.08 8.91
N GLY A 127 -18.07 -0.96 9.51
CA GLY A 127 -19.50 -1.08 9.85
C GLY A 127 -19.91 -2.54 9.98
N ASN A 128 -21.22 -2.79 10.14
CA ASN A 128 -21.74 -4.16 10.20
C ASN A 128 -21.43 -4.88 8.87
N ASP A 129 -20.67 -5.97 8.96
CA ASP A 129 -20.26 -6.84 7.85
C ASP A 129 -19.52 -6.12 6.70
N GLN A 130 -18.83 -5.01 7.02
CA GLN A 130 -18.03 -4.26 6.07
C GLN A 130 -16.60 -4.05 6.56
N LEU A 131 -15.67 -4.04 5.62
CA LEU A 131 -14.28 -3.69 5.85
C LEU A 131 -13.83 -2.52 4.96
N THR A 132 -12.83 -1.81 5.43
CA THR A 132 -12.04 -0.84 4.68
C THR A 132 -10.56 -1.22 4.79
N ILE A 133 -9.75 -0.61 3.92
CA ILE A 133 -8.30 -0.73 3.95
C ILE A 133 -7.70 0.59 4.41
N GLU A 134 -6.81 0.52 5.39
CA GLU A 134 -6.06 1.64 5.95
C GLU A 134 -4.60 1.51 5.51
N PHE A 135 -4.05 2.55 4.88
CA PHE A 135 -2.64 2.61 4.50
C PHE A 135 -1.79 3.03 5.71
N LEU A 136 -0.71 2.30 5.96
CA LEU A 136 0.22 2.59 7.05
C LEU A 136 1.41 3.39 6.53
N ASP A 137 2.25 2.72 5.76
CA ASP A 137 3.53 3.21 5.32
C ASP A 137 4.07 2.38 4.14
N ILE A 138 5.18 2.87 3.60
CA ILE A 138 6.04 2.15 2.68
C ILE A 138 7.48 2.31 3.18
N HIS A 139 8.17 1.20 3.39
CA HIS A 139 9.51 1.18 3.98
C HIS A 139 10.26 -0.08 3.56
N VAL A 140 11.56 -0.11 3.81
CA VAL A 140 12.39 -1.31 3.62
C VAL A 140 12.19 -2.25 4.81
N MET A 141 11.88 -3.52 4.54
CA MET A 141 11.76 -4.59 5.54
C MET A 141 13.09 -5.27 5.87
#